data_AF-A0A6P1B8X0-F1
#
_entry.id   AF-A0A6P1B8X0-F1
#
_cell.length_a   1.000
_cell.length_b   1.000
_cell.length_c   1.000
_cell.angle_alpha   90.00
_cell.angle_beta   90.00
_cell.angle_gamma   90.00
#
_symmetry.space_group_name_H-M   'P 1'
#
loop_
_entity.id
_entity.type
_entity.pdbx_description
1 polymer ?
#
loop_
_entity_poly.entity_id
_entity_poly.type
_entity_poly.pdbx_seq_one_letter_code
_entity_poly.pdbx_strand_id
1 'polypeptide(L)' 'MTQWYFVWVEGPRGPEPQKWSSDGLVGQLGRQDVIVRFSLTDREADLSLDQLAKRHPVPE' A
#
# COMPACT_ATOMS: atom_id res chain seq x y z
N MET A 1 -4.10 -18.23 -0.36
CA MET A 1 -4.11 -17.10 -1.32
C MET A 1 -3.49 -15.91 -0.60
N THR A 2 -2.44 -15.33 -1.15
CA THR A 2 -1.75 -14.19 -0.54
C THR A 2 -2.60 -12.94 -0.72
N GLN A 3 -3.04 -12.32 0.38
CA GLN A 3 -3.76 -11.05 0.29
C GLN A 3 -2.76 -9.93 0.02
N TRP A 4 -3.14 -9.00 -0.83
CA TRP A 4 -2.32 -7.84 -1.16
C TRP A 4 -2.97 -6.57 -0.64
N TYR A 5 -2.13 -5.60 -0.33
CA TYR A 5 -2.54 -4.33 0.23
C TYR A 5 -1.77 -3.22 -0.46
N PHE A 6 -2.48 -2.16 -0.80
CA PHE A 6 -1.89 -0.90 -1.17
C PHE A 6 -1.87 -0.01 0.07
N VAL A 7 -0.73 0.61 0.33
CA VAL A 7 -0.49 1.41 1.51
C VAL A 7 0.18 2.71 1.12
N TRP A 8 -0.26 3.80 1.73
CA TRP A 8 0.50 5.04 1.76
C TRP A 8 1.28 5.08 3.06
N VAL A 9 2.56 5.38 2.96
CA VAL A 9 3.43 5.59 4.11
C VAL A 9 3.99 7.00 4.11
N GLU A 10 4.33 7.53 5.27
CA GLU A 10 5.02 8.79 5.39
C GLU A 10 6.46 8.63 4.88
N GLY A 11 6.76 9.30 3.78
CA GLY A 11 8.09 9.37 3.19
C GLY A 11 8.81 10.67 3.56
N PRO A 12 10.13 10.74 3.41
CA PRO A 12 10.91 11.96 3.71
C PRO A 12 10.54 13.16 2.82
N ARG A 13 9.77 12.95 1.75
CA ARG A 13 9.30 14.01 0.83
C ARG A 13 7.76 14.09 0.75
N GLY A 14 7.07 13.44 1.68
CA GLY A 14 5.62 13.30 1.69
C GLY A 14 5.16 11.86 1.48
N PRO A 15 3.84 11.65 1.33
CA PRO A 15 3.25 10.33 1.23
C PRO A 15 3.80 9.52 0.04
N GLU A 16 4.28 8.30 0.31
CA GLU A 16 4.81 7.40 -0.70
C GLU A 16 3.93 6.15 -0.87
N PRO A 17 3.55 5.80 -2.11
CA PRO A 17 2.71 4.63 -2.37
C PRO A 17 3.55 3.35 -2.33
N GLN A 18 3.08 2.34 -1.60
CA GLN A 18 3.70 1.02 -1.51
C GLN A 18 2.67 -0.11 -1.66
N LYS A 19 3.16 -1.30 -2.01
CA LYS A 19 2.34 -2.51 -2.14
C LYS A 19 2.93 -3.63 -1.29
N TRP A 20 2.16 -4.13 -0.33
CA TRP A 20 2.58 -5.16 0.60
C TRP A 20 1.72 -6.41 0.45
N SER A 21 2.33 -7.58 0.61
CA SER A 21 1.60 -8.83 0.78
C SER A 21 1.24 -9.03 2.26
N SER A 22 0.24 -9.87 2.54
CA SER A 22 -0.13 -10.28 3.90
C SER A 22 1.04 -10.87 4.68
N ASP A 23 1.97 -11.51 3.98
CA ASP A 23 3.20 -12.09 4.56
C ASP A 23 4.23 -11.00 4.91
N GLY A 24 4.43 -10.02 4.02
CA GLY A 24 5.33 -8.88 4.26
C GLY A 24 4.83 -7.88 5.30
N LEU A 25 3.51 -7.77 5.48
CA LEU A 25 2.87 -6.89 6.47
C LEU A 25 3.29 -7.21 7.91
N VAL A 26 3.48 -8.49 8.24
CA VAL A 26 3.77 -8.95 9.61
C VAL A 26 5.09 -8.41 10.15
N GLY A 27 6.04 -8.07 9.27
CA GLY A 27 7.33 -7.47 9.66
C GLY A 27 7.44 -5.96 9.43
N GLN A 28 6.58 -5.38 8.56
CA GLN A 28 6.76 -4.01 8.07
C GLN A 28 5.91 -2.96 8.80
N LEU A 29 4.81 -3.36 9.44
CA LEU A 29 3.93 -2.45 10.21
C LEU A 29 4.63 -1.70 11.35
N GLY A 30 5.74 -2.21 11.87
CA GLY A 30 6.52 -1.54 12.92
C GLY A 30 7.65 -0.63 12.40
N ARG A 31 7.89 -0.60 11.09
CA ARG A 31 9.07 0.07 10.50
C ARG A 31 8.75 1.34 9.72
N GLN A 32 7.51 1.50 9.29
CA GLN A 32 7.08 2.60 8.43
C GLN A 32 5.78 3.19 8.97
N ASP A 33 5.70 4.51 9.06
CA ASP A 33 4.50 5.25 9.45
C ASP A 33 3.45 5.12 8.35
N VAL A 34 2.53 4.16 8.52
CA VAL A 34 1.43 3.94 7.57
C VAL A 34 0.38 5.02 7.76
N ILE A 35 0.12 5.79 6.70
CA ILE A 35 -0.92 6.81 6.65
C ILE A 35 -2.28 6.13 6.45
N VAL A 36 -2.38 5.27 5.42
CA VAL A 36 -3.62 4.55 5.10
C VAL A 36 -3.33 3.23 4.39
N ARG A 37 -4.24 2.27 4.53
CA ARG A 37 -4.18 0.95 3.90
C ARG A 37 -5.47 0.59 3.19
N PHE A 38 -5.35 0.09 1.97
CA PHE A 38 -6.42 -0.45 1.14
C PHE A 38 -6.16 -1.93 0.87
N SER A 39 -7.16 -2.77 1.12
CA SER A 39 -7.12 -4.19 0.73
C SER A 39 -7.37 -4.32 -0.78
N LEU A 40 -6.45 -4.98 -1.48
CA LEU A 40 -6.55 -5.18 -2.91
C LEU A 40 -7.29 -6.48 -3.24
N THR A 41 -8.13 -6.42 -4.25
CA THR A 41 -8.64 -7.63 -4.93
C THR A 41 -7.54 -8.29 -5.76
N ASP A 42 -7.71 -9.55 -6.15
CA ASP A 42 -6.75 -10.26 -7.03
C ASP A 42 -6.45 -9.50 -8.34
N ARG A 43 -7.46 -8.79 -8.88
CA ARG A 43 -7.28 -7.97 -10.09
C ARG A 43 -6.46 -6.72 -9.82
N GLU A 44 -6.61 -6.11 -8.65
CA GLU A 44 -5.84 -4.92 -8.28
C GLU A 44 -4.42 -5.27 -7.82
N ALA A 45 -4.22 -6.48 -7.27
CA ALA A 45 -2.91 -6.98 -6.90
C ALA A 45 -1.95 -7.05 -8.10
N ASP A 46 -2.45 -7.25 -9.31
CA ASP A 46 -1.66 -7.25 -10.55
C ASP A 46 -1.31 -5.83 -11.05
N LEU A 47 -2.01 -4.80 -10.57
CA LEU A 47 -1.76 -3.42 -10.99
C LEU A 47 -0.43 -2.87 -10.43
N SER A 48 0.13 -1.92 -11.18
CA SER A 48 1.30 -1.14 -10.76
C SER A 48 0.93 -0.08 -9.72
N LEU A 49 1.91 0.39 -8.96
CA LEU A 49 1.72 1.41 -7.92
C LEU A 49 1.08 2.70 -8.46
N ASP A 50 1.45 3.15 -9.66
CA ASP A 50 0.85 4.34 -10.29
C ASP A 50 -0.64 4.16 -10.58
N GLN A 51 -1.04 2.98 -11.08
CA GLN A 51 -2.45 2.65 -11.32
C GLN A 51 -3.24 2.56 -10.01
N LEU A 52 -2.62 2.01 -8.97
CA LEU A 52 -3.22 1.92 -7.64
C LEU A 52 -3.35 3.31 -7.00
N ALA A 53 -2.34 4.17 -7.09
CA ALA A 53 -2.36 5.54 -6.58
C ALA A 53 -3.43 6.40 -7.26
N LYS A 54 -3.72 6.16 -8.55
CA LYS A 54 -4.82 6.83 -9.26
C LYS A 54 -6.20 6.39 -8.79
N ARG A 55 -6.34 5.14 -8.35
CA ARG A 55 -7.60 4.58 -7.84
C ARG A 55 -7.83 4.87 -6.37
N HIS A 56 -6.76 4.85 -5.60
CA HIS A 56 -6.72 5.04 -4.15
C HIS A 56 -5.79 6.23 -3.86
N PRO A 57 -6.25 7.47 -4.09
CA PRO A 57 -5.45 8.65 -3.82
C PRO A 57 -5.12 8.75 -2.33
N VAL A 58 -4.05 9.48 -2.02
CA VAL A 58 -3.71 9.79 -0.63
C VAL A 58 -4.85 10.61 0.00
N PRO A 59 -5.28 10.30 1.24
CA PRO A 59 -6.25 11.12 1.95
C PRO A 59 -5.70 12.53 2.21
N GLU A 60 -6.59 13.53 2.13
CA GLU A 60 -6.30 14.96 2.39
C GLU A 60 -6.08 15.28 3.87
#